data_AF-A0A6J7R8Q7-F1
#
_entry.id   AF-A0A6J7R8Q7-F1
#
_cell.length_a   1.000
_cell.length_b   1.000
_cell.length_c   1.000
_cell.angle_alpha   90.00
_cell.angle_beta   90.00
_cell.angle_gamma   90.00
#
_symmetry.space_group_name_H-M   'P 1'
#
loop_
_entity.id
_entity.type
_entity.pdbx_description
1 polymer ?
#
loop_
_entity_poly.entity_id
_entity_poly.type
_entity_poly.pdbx_seq_one_letter_code
_entity_poly.pdbx_strand_id
1 'polypeptide(L)'
;MMGSPLAKATEAPGLGWHWGSEAHHPELPRGERVAVGTAGTLQEILLGPSHAADGSMNLFGALRRAMATTGYSDVKSFQRVEVLIHRA
;
A
#
# COMPACT_ATOMS: atom_id res chain seq x y z
N MET A 1 -3.45 0.25 8.12
CA MET A 1 -3.54 -1.18 7.74
C MET A 1 -3.31 -1.27 6.23
N MET A 2 -2.53 -2.23 5.75
CA MET A 2 -2.28 -2.44 4.30
C MET A 2 -2.99 -3.72 3.84
N GLY A 3 -3.98 -3.59 2.95
CA GLY A 3 -4.70 -4.71 2.35
C GLY A 3 -4.34 -4.86 0.87
N SER A 4 -5.02 -4.09 0.00
CA SER A 4 -4.83 -4.11 -1.45
C SER A 4 -3.37 -4.01 -1.92
N PRO A 5 -2.49 -3.17 -1.32
CA PRO A 5 -1.08 -3.15 -1.71
C PRO A 5 -0.35 -4.47 -1.47
N LEU A 6 -0.65 -5.18 -0.37
CA LEU A 6 -0.02 -6.46 -0.04
C LEU A 6 -0.62 -7.62 -0.82
N ALA A 7 -1.88 -7.52 -1.23
CA ALA A 7 -2.52 -8.51 -2.10
C ALA A 7 -1.89 -8.59 -3.50
N LYS A 8 -1.09 -7.59 -3.88
CA LYS A 8 -0.27 -7.61 -5.11
C LYS A 8 0.99 -8.46 -4.98
N ALA A 9 1.31 -9.02 -3.81
CA ALA A 9 2.47 -9.88 -3.63
C ALA A 9 2.27 -11.23 -4.32
N THR A 10 3.33 -11.80 -4.90
CA THR A 10 3.30 -13.16 -5.48
C THR A 10 2.94 -14.24 -4.46
N GLU A 11 3.24 -13.99 -3.19
CA GLU A 11 2.97 -14.85 -2.04
C GLU A 11 1.54 -14.65 -1.50
N ALA A 12 0.80 -13.64 -1.98
CA ALA A 12 -0.54 -13.38 -1.51
C ALA A 12 -1.49 -14.50 -1.97
N PRO A 13 -2.28 -15.10 -1.06
CA PRO A 13 -3.16 -16.23 -1.39
C PRO A 13 -4.29 -15.84 -2.34
N GLY A 14 -4.60 -14.55 -2.44
CA GLY A 14 -5.59 -14.03 -3.38
C GLY A 14 -5.13 -14.03 -4.84
N LEU A 15 -3.85 -14.31 -5.13
CA LEU A 15 -3.30 -14.42 -6.49
C LEU A 15 -3.67 -13.22 -7.39
N GLY A 16 -3.51 -12.00 -6.86
CA GLY A 16 -3.88 -10.76 -7.54
C GLY A 16 -5.32 -10.30 -7.34
N TRP A 17 -6.06 -10.96 -6.44
CA TRP A 17 -7.38 -10.51 -5.96
C TRP A 17 -7.32 -10.07 -4.51
N HIS A 18 -8.15 -9.08 -4.17
CA HIS A 18 -8.33 -8.58 -2.81
C HIS A 18 -9.82 -8.42 -2.51
N TRP A 19 -10.23 -8.75 -1.28
CA TRP A 19 -11.58 -8.54 -0.76
C TRP A 19 -11.52 -8.35 0.76
N GLY A 20 -12.47 -7.60 1.32
CA GLY A 20 -12.67 -7.53 2.76
C GLY A 20 -13.49 -8.71 3.29
N SER A 21 -13.48 -8.91 4.61
CA SER A 21 -14.28 -9.97 5.23
C SER A 21 -15.78 -9.72 5.07
N GLU A 22 -16.22 -8.49 4.93
CA GLU A 22 -17.60 -8.13 4.66
C GLU A 22 -18.13 -8.58 3.29
N ALA A 23 -17.25 -9.01 2.37
CA ALA A 23 -17.64 -9.47 1.04
C ALA A 23 -18.34 -10.85 1.02
N HIS A 24 -18.16 -11.68 2.05
CA HIS A 24 -18.71 -13.04 2.08
C HIS A 24 -20.00 -13.18 2.89
N HIS A 25 -20.59 -12.08 3.37
CA HIS A 25 -21.81 -12.15 4.17
C HIS A 25 -23.01 -12.63 3.32
N PRO A 26 -23.78 -13.65 3.76
CA PRO A 26 -24.79 -14.29 2.92
C PRO A 26 -25.97 -13.38 2.56
N GLU A 27 -26.40 -12.51 3.48
CA GLU A 27 -27.59 -11.67 3.31
C GLU A 27 -27.29 -10.18 3.12
N LEU A 28 -26.06 -9.76 3.38
CA LEU A 28 -25.64 -8.36 3.42
C LEU A 28 -24.18 -8.23 2.98
N PRO A 29 -23.84 -8.68 1.77
CA PRO A 29 -22.50 -8.47 1.23
C PRO A 29 -22.27 -6.96 1.08
N ARG A 30 -21.18 -6.46 1.68
CA ARG A 30 -20.84 -5.01 1.66
C ARG A 30 -19.44 -4.74 1.12
N GLY A 31 -18.80 -5.77 0.58
CA GLY A 31 -17.46 -5.69 0.01
C GLY A 31 -17.45 -6.33 -1.36
N GLU A 32 -16.57 -5.83 -2.21
CA GLU A 32 -16.35 -6.34 -3.56
C GLU A 32 -15.03 -7.08 -3.63
N ARG A 33 -14.99 -8.10 -4.49
CA ARG A 33 -13.74 -8.74 -4.86
C ARG A 33 -13.11 -7.97 -6.03
N VAL A 34 -11.96 -7.38 -5.80
CA VAL A 34 -11.30 -6.49 -6.76
C VAL A 34 -10.03 -7.14 -7.30
N ALA A 35 -9.86 -7.11 -8.62
CA ALA A 35 -8.61 -7.49 -9.27
C ALA A 35 -7.59 -6.36 -9.09
N VAL A 36 -6.53 -6.64 -8.33
CA VAL A 36 -5.43 -5.70 -8.08
C VAL A 36 -4.16 -6.08 -8.85
N GLY A 37 -4.13 -7.29 -9.42
CA GLY A 37 -2.99 -7.85 -10.13
C GLY A 37 -1.84 -8.21 -9.19
N THR A 38 -0.72 -8.65 -9.76
CA THR A 38 0.52 -8.96 -9.03
C THR A 38 1.59 -7.97 -9.45
N ALA A 39 2.35 -7.44 -8.49
CA ALA A 39 3.43 -6.50 -8.73
C ALA A 39 4.81 -7.17 -8.58
N GLY A 40 5.01 -8.00 -7.57
CA GLY A 40 6.28 -8.65 -7.28
C GLY A 40 6.23 -9.43 -5.98
N THR A 41 7.37 -9.79 -5.42
CA THR A 41 7.46 -10.43 -4.10
C THR A 41 7.02 -9.48 -2.99
N LEU A 42 6.59 -10.03 -1.85
CA LEU A 42 6.29 -9.24 -0.66
C LEU A 42 7.49 -8.38 -0.22
N GLN A 43 8.71 -8.94 -0.36
CA GLN A 43 9.94 -8.23 -0.05
C GLN A 43 10.14 -7.00 -0.95
N GLU A 44 9.97 -7.13 -2.27
CA GLU A 44 10.08 -6.01 -3.20
C GLU A 44 9.03 -4.93 -2.92
N ILE A 45 7.79 -5.35 -2.61
CA ILE A 45 6.70 -4.43 -2.28
C ILE A 45 7.03 -3.60 -1.03
N LEU A 46 7.56 -4.21 0.02
CA LEU A 46 7.84 -3.52 1.28
C LEU A 46 9.19 -2.79 1.28
N LEU A 47 10.25 -3.46 0.81
CA LEU A 47 11.65 -3.07 1.00
C LEU A 47 12.37 -2.71 -0.30
N GLY A 48 11.82 -3.10 -1.45
CA GLY A 48 12.43 -2.91 -2.76
C GLY A 48 13.44 -3.99 -3.16
N PRO A 49 14.16 -3.80 -4.28
CA PRO A 49 14.09 -2.63 -5.16
C PRO A 49 12.71 -2.46 -5.81
N SER A 50 12.37 -1.23 -6.19
CA SER A 50 11.19 -0.99 -7.03
C SER A 50 11.60 -1.09 -8.50
N HIS A 51 10.82 -1.82 -9.29
CA HIS A 51 10.95 -1.88 -10.75
C HIS A 51 9.92 -1.02 -11.47
N ALA A 52 9.06 -0.32 -10.73
CA ALA A 52 8.02 0.57 -11.24
C ALA A 52 8.10 1.97 -10.56
N ALA A 53 7.60 2.98 -11.26
CA ALA A 53 7.56 4.37 -10.77
C ALA A 53 6.19 4.77 -10.17
N ASP A 54 5.22 3.85 -10.13
CA ASP A 54 3.83 4.09 -9.71
C ASP A 54 3.61 4.02 -8.19
N GLY A 55 4.67 3.75 -7.42
CA GLY A 55 4.62 3.63 -5.97
C GLY A 55 4.04 2.30 -5.46
N SER A 56 3.88 1.29 -6.31
CA SER A 56 3.38 -0.03 -5.90
C SER A 56 4.42 -0.87 -5.13
N MET A 57 5.68 -0.43 -5.09
CA MET A 57 6.81 -1.15 -4.50
C MET A 57 7.69 -0.26 -3.65
N ASN A 58 8.54 -0.89 -2.83
CA ASN A 58 9.48 -0.24 -1.91
C ASN A 58 8.79 0.80 -1.01
N LEU A 59 7.67 0.42 -0.39
CA LEU A 59 6.88 1.31 0.47
C LEU A 59 7.72 1.93 1.60
N PHE A 60 8.66 1.19 2.18
CA PHE A 60 9.52 1.72 3.25
C PHE A 60 10.63 2.63 2.73
N GLY A 61 11.15 2.39 1.54
CA GLY A 61 12.05 3.33 0.86
C GLY A 61 11.32 4.63 0.52
N ALA A 62 10.09 4.55 0.04
CA ALA A 62 9.24 5.70 -0.23
C ALA A 62 8.97 6.52 1.05
N LEU A 63 8.62 5.86 2.16
CA LEU A 63 8.43 6.53 3.45
C LEU A 63 9.72 7.22 3.93
N ARG A 64 10.87 6.53 3.90
CA ARG A 64 12.16 7.14 4.28
C ARG A 64 12.49 8.34 3.41
N ARG A 65 12.25 8.26 2.11
CA ARG A 65 12.47 9.37 1.19
C ARG A 65 11.53 10.54 1.47
N ALA A 66 10.24 10.29 1.71
CA ALA A 66 9.28 11.32 2.07
C ALA A 66 9.68 12.06 3.36
N MET A 67 10.08 11.32 4.40
CA MET A 67 10.57 11.91 5.66
C MET A 67 11.84 12.73 5.42
N ALA A 68 12.82 12.19 4.69
CA ALA A 68 14.07 12.91 4.40
C ALA A 68 13.84 14.20 3.60
N THR A 69 12.97 14.17 2.59
CA THR A 69 12.63 15.35 1.77
C THR A 69 11.91 16.44 2.58
N THR A 70 11.18 16.05 3.63
CA THR A 70 10.44 16.98 4.50
C THR A 70 11.18 17.34 5.79
N GLY A 71 12.42 16.86 5.98
CA GLY A 71 13.27 17.23 7.10
C GLY A 71 13.03 16.44 8.39
N TYR A 72 12.44 15.25 8.31
CA TYR A 72 12.15 14.39 9.47
C TYR A 72 13.00 13.11 9.44
N SER A 73 13.35 12.63 10.63
CA SER A 73 14.15 11.40 10.81
C SER A 73 13.40 10.27 11.51
N ASP A 74 12.22 10.54 12.06
CA ASP A 74 11.38 9.56 12.75
C ASP A 74 9.89 9.76 12.47
N VAL A 75 9.12 8.68 12.63
CA VAL A 75 7.69 8.67 12.30
C VAL A 75 6.89 9.59 13.24
N LYS A 76 7.32 9.78 14.49
CA LYS A 76 6.55 10.57 15.45
C LYS A 76 6.66 12.06 15.14
N SER A 77 7.85 12.55 14.79
CA SER A 77 8.04 13.93 14.36
C SER A 77 7.39 14.18 13.00
N PHE A 78 7.44 13.21 12.08
CA PHE A 78 6.80 13.29 10.76
C PHE A 78 5.28 13.50 10.81
N GLN A 79 4.60 13.12 11.90
CA GLN A 79 3.18 13.42 12.12
C GLN A 79 2.87 14.94 12.17
N ARG A 80 3.88 15.80 12.27
CA ARG A 80 3.76 17.27 12.31
C ARG A 80 4.06 17.96 10.97
N VAL A 81 4.31 17.19 9.91
CA VAL A 81 4.60 17.75 8.59
C VAL A 81 3.46 18.65 8.11
N GLU A 82 3.80 19.74 7.43
CA GLU A 82 2.80 20.60 6.78
C GLU A 82 2.09 19.84 5.66
N VAL A 83 0.78 20.05 5.54
CA VAL A 83 -0.05 19.39 4.52
C VAL A 83 -0.69 20.46 3.63
N LEU A 84 -0.52 20.30 2.33
CA LEU A 84 -1.20 21.11 1.32
C LEU A 84 -2.51 20.41 0.91
N ILE A 85 -3.62 21.12 1.00
CA ILE A 85 -4.93 20.64 0.52
C ILE A 85 -5.14 21.22 -0.88
N HIS A 86 -5.00 20.39 -1.91
CA HIS A 86 -5.37 20.77 -3.27
C HIS A 86 -6.89 20.68 -3.43
N ARG A 87 -7.53 21.77 -3.84
CA ARG A 87 -8.94 21.75 -4.26
C ARG A 87 -8.97 21.34 -5.73
N ALA A 88 -9.63 20.22 -6.02
CA ALA A 88 -9.95 19.79 -7.37
C ALA A 88 -10.98 20.73 -8.01
#